data_AF-A0A5D0R6Z4-F1
#
_entry.id   AF-A0A5D0R6Z4-F1
#
_cell.length_a   1.000
_cell.length_b   1.000
_cell.length_c   1.000
_cell.angle_alpha   90.00
_cell.angle_beta   90.00
_cell.angle_gamma   90.00
#
_symmetry.space_group_name_H-M   'P 1'
#
loop_
_entity.id
_entity.type
_entity.pdbx_description
1 polymer ?
#
loop_
_entity_poly.entity_id
_entity_poly.type
_entity_poly.pdbx_seq_one_letter_code
_entity_poly.pdbx_strand_id
1 'polypeptide(L)'
;MLSESENIQRQYQGYKRTPNLWVGDSIFGISQLNIIGDSQESFIRNIPANIRLGKRVEQFVFNELEHDEAISILVENVQIQEEKKTVGELDAIISYHGKPIHLEIIYKFYVYDETVGTSELDHFIGPNRKDSLVEKLDKLKNKQLPLLYKVPTKYLLEDLNLKSENMLQKVYFKAQLFMPFDKQIILNDLNPECISGYYLRKDDLKQFEACSFYFPTKPNWLQDPHSSVNWINYEIAQVSFNQIQSEKYAACCWIKNENNKLEKCFIVWW
;
A
#
# COMPACT_ATOMS: atom_id res chain seq x y z
N MET A 1 -5.97 6.31 24.70
CA MET A 1 -5.40 5.40 23.68
C MET A 1 -6.54 4.62 23.09
N LEU A 2 -6.54 4.41 21.76
CA LEU A 2 -7.57 3.64 21.06
C LEU A 2 -7.49 2.16 21.45
N SER A 3 -8.64 1.49 21.47
CA SER A 3 -8.68 0.03 21.51
C SER A 3 -8.10 -0.58 20.23
N GLU A 4 -7.71 -1.85 20.28
CA GLU A 4 -7.16 -2.54 19.11
C GLU A 4 -8.17 -2.60 17.94
N SER A 5 -9.45 -2.84 18.23
CA SER A 5 -10.52 -2.86 17.23
C SER A 5 -10.71 -1.49 16.57
N GLU A 6 -10.74 -0.40 17.34
CA GLU A 6 -10.79 0.96 16.79
C GLU A 6 -9.57 1.29 15.93
N ASN A 7 -8.39 0.81 16.35
CA ASN A 7 -7.15 1.02 15.61
C ASN A 7 -7.17 0.28 14.25
N ILE A 8 -7.66 -0.95 14.22
CA ILE A 8 -7.86 -1.73 12.99
C ILE A 8 -8.90 -1.07 12.09
N GLN A 9 -10.02 -0.63 12.65
CA GLN A 9 -11.08 0.06 11.89
C GLN A 9 -10.55 1.33 11.20
N ARG A 10 -9.73 2.12 11.89
CA ARG A 10 -9.08 3.30 11.28
C ARG A 10 -8.08 2.93 10.18
N GLN A 11 -7.35 1.82 10.32
CA GLN A 11 -6.45 1.34 9.27
C GLN A 11 -7.26 0.94 8.02
N TYR A 12 -8.38 0.25 8.22
CA TYR A 12 -9.29 -0.12 7.13
C TYR A 12 -9.85 1.10 6.41
N GLN A 13 -10.31 2.11 7.16
CA GLN A 13 -10.79 3.38 6.58
C GLN A 13 -9.71 4.11 5.79
N GLY A 14 -8.47 4.16 6.30
CA GLY A 14 -7.34 4.75 5.57
C GLY A 14 -6.98 3.98 4.30
N TYR A 15 -7.06 2.64 4.34
CA TYR A 15 -6.96 1.79 3.15
C TYR A 15 -8.07 2.10 2.12
N LYS A 16 -9.33 2.20 2.56
CA LYS A 16 -10.48 2.50 1.67
C LYS A 16 -10.32 3.84 0.98
N ARG A 17 -9.90 4.88 1.72
CA ARG A 17 -9.66 6.22 1.18
C ARG A 17 -8.50 6.30 0.21
N THR A 18 -7.59 5.34 0.21
CA THR A 18 -6.47 5.32 -0.74
C THR A 18 -6.98 4.79 -2.09
N PRO A 19 -6.95 5.59 -3.16
CA PRO A 19 -7.45 5.17 -4.45
C PRO A 19 -6.43 4.27 -5.18
N ASN A 20 -6.89 3.72 -6.29
CA ASN A 20 -6.09 3.01 -7.26
C ASN A 20 -4.98 3.91 -7.83
N LEU A 21 -3.74 3.40 -7.87
CA LEU A 21 -2.54 4.17 -8.27
C LEU A 21 -2.59 4.67 -9.72
N TRP A 22 -3.27 3.94 -10.59
CA TRP A 22 -3.61 4.37 -11.95
C TRP A 22 -4.99 3.83 -12.35
N VAL A 23 -5.53 4.32 -13.47
CA VAL A 23 -6.83 3.91 -14.00
C VAL A 23 -6.63 2.95 -15.17
N GLY A 24 -7.40 1.85 -15.18
CA GLY A 24 -7.39 0.91 -16.31
C GLY A 24 -6.07 0.15 -16.42
N ASP A 25 -5.47 0.16 -17.61
CA ASP A 25 -4.25 -0.57 -17.97
C ASP A 25 -3.13 0.34 -18.48
N SER A 26 -3.20 1.65 -18.17
CA SER A 26 -2.28 2.68 -18.65
C SER A 26 -0.81 2.40 -18.31
N ILE A 27 -0.54 1.69 -17.21
CA ILE A 27 0.81 1.38 -16.75
C ILE A 27 1.19 -0.05 -17.16
N PHE A 28 2.12 -0.16 -18.11
CA PHE A 28 2.76 -1.42 -18.54
C PHE A 28 1.78 -2.47 -19.12
N GLY A 29 0.55 -2.07 -19.46
CA GLY A 29 -0.53 -2.98 -19.84
C GLY A 29 -1.08 -3.80 -18.66
N ILE A 30 -0.78 -3.39 -17.42
CA ILE A 30 -1.24 -4.07 -16.20
C ILE A 30 -2.61 -3.52 -15.84
N SER A 31 -3.64 -4.35 -16.02
CA SER A 31 -5.04 -3.97 -15.77
C SER A 31 -5.36 -3.90 -14.28
N GLN A 32 -5.90 -2.77 -13.82
CA GLN A 32 -6.46 -2.61 -12.48
C GLN A 32 -7.83 -3.28 -12.34
N LEU A 33 -8.10 -3.79 -11.14
CA LEU A 33 -9.46 -4.05 -10.69
C LEU A 33 -10.08 -2.74 -10.22
N ASN A 34 -11.24 -2.41 -10.80
CA ASN A 34 -12.07 -1.31 -10.33
C ASN A 34 -13.34 -1.92 -9.74
N ILE A 35 -13.55 -1.69 -8.45
CA ILE A 35 -14.75 -2.10 -7.73
C ILE A 35 -15.70 -0.91 -7.74
N ILE A 36 -16.93 -1.10 -8.22
CA ILE A 36 -17.94 -0.03 -8.37
C ILE A 36 -19.04 -0.16 -7.30
N GLY A 37 -19.02 -1.20 -6.46
CA GLY A 37 -20.03 -1.49 -5.44
C GLY A 37 -19.91 -0.69 -4.14
N ASP A 38 -20.99 -0.69 -3.37
CA ASP A 38 -21.00 -0.19 -1.99
C ASP A 38 -20.07 -1.06 -1.14
N SER A 39 -18.93 -0.49 -0.76
CA SER A 39 -17.97 -1.17 0.09
C SER A 39 -18.40 -1.05 1.55
N GLN A 40 -18.40 -2.16 2.27
CA GLN A 40 -18.67 -2.19 3.71
C GLN A 40 -17.82 -1.14 4.46
N GLU A 41 -18.44 -0.37 5.35
CA GLU A 41 -17.73 0.65 6.14
C GLU A 41 -16.93 0.04 7.29
N SER A 42 -17.43 -1.06 7.86
CA SER A 42 -16.83 -1.74 9.00
C SER A 42 -15.94 -2.90 8.57
N PHE A 43 -14.80 -3.04 9.23
CA PHE A 43 -13.96 -4.22 9.12
C PHE A 43 -14.47 -5.32 10.06
N ILE A 44 -14.81 -6.48 9.50
CA ILE A 44 -15.43 -7.59 10.25
C ILE A 44 -14.59 -8.87 10.25
N ARG A 45 -13.56 -8.97 9.40
CA ARG A 45 -12.65 -10.12 9.40
C ARG A 45 -11.76 -10.13 10.65
N ASN A 46 -11.18 -11.29 10.95
CA ASN A 46 -10.14 -11.42 11.96
C ASN A 46 -8.76 -11.16 11.34
N ILE A 47 -7.90 -10.42 12.03
CA ILE A 47 -6.50 -10.22 11.62
C ILE A 47 -5.60 -10.96 12.60
N PRO A 48 -4.77 -11.92 12.14
CA PRO A 48 -3.80 -12.55 13.01
C PRO A 48 -2.81 -11.51 13.59
N ALA A 49 -2.39 -11.74 14.83
CA ALA A 49 -1.39 -10.90 15.47
C ALA A 49 -0.07 -10.92 14.69
N ASN A 50 0.64 -9.80 14.67
CA ASN A 50 1.99 -9.67 14.10
C ASN A 50 2.15 -9.98 12.60
N ILE A 51 1.09 -9.92 11.80
CA ILE A 51 1.22 -10.05 10.35
C ILE A 51 1.89 -8.84 9.71
N ARG A 52 2.60 -9.08 8.61
CA ARG A 52 3.19 -8.01 7.79
C ARG A 52 2.09 -7.14 7.19
N LEU A 53 2.41 -5.86 6.97
CA LEU A 53 1.45 -4.89 6.44
C LEU A 53 0.79 -5.31 5.11
N GLY A 54 1.54 -5.94 4.20
CA GLY A 54 0.98 -6.48 2.95
C GLY A 54 -0.15 -7.47 3.21
N LYS A 55 0.11 -8.49 4.05
CA LYS A 55 -0.90 -9.48 4.48
C LYS A 55 -2.08 -8.84 5.20
N ARG A 56 -1.84 -7.76 5.95
CA ARG A 56 -2.93 -7.01 6.60
C ARG A 56 -3.83 -6.32 5.58
N VAL A 57 -3.25 -5.69 4.56
CA VAL A 57 -4.05 -5.05 3.50
C VAL A 57 -4.79 -6.09 2.66
N GLU A 58 -4.22 -7.27 2.43
CA GLU A 58 -4.97 -8.35 1.79
C GLU A 58 -6.25 -8.69 2.57
N GLN A 59 -6.21 -8.75 3.90
CA GLN A 59 -7.42 -8.93 4.71
C GLN A 59 -8.44 -7.77 4.55
N PHE A 60 -7.96 -6.54 4.38
CA PHE A 60 -8.83 -5.39 4.09
C PHE A 60 -9.47 -5.49 2.70
N VAL A 61 -8.72 -5.94 1.70
CA VAL A 61 -9.23 -6.21 0.36
C VAL A 61 -10.28 -7.32 0.42
N PHE A 62 -10.01 -8.45 1.09
CA PHE A 62 -10.98 -9.53 1.20
C PHE A 62 -12.25 -9.09 1.91
N ASN A 63 -12.15 -8.28 2.97
CA ASN A 63 -13.32 -7.71 3.62
C ASN A 63 -14.13 -6.84 2.65
N GLU A 64 -13.48 -6.06 1.78
CA GLU A 64 -14.16 -5.26 0.76
C GLU A 64 -14.83 -6.14 -0.31
N LEU A 65 -14.11 -7.15 -0.83
CA LEU A 65 -14.57 -8.05 -1.88
C LEU A 65 -15.75 -8.94 -1.43
N GLU A 66 -15.76 -9.40 -0.18
CA GLU A 66 -16.83 -10.23 0.39
C GLU A 66 -18.21 -9.54 0.41
N HIS A 67 -18.25 -8.20 0.31
CA HIS A 67 -19.50 -7.43 0.36
C HIS A 67 -19.98 -6.95 -1.02
N ASP A 68 -19.22 -7.21 -2.09
CA ASP A 68 -19.68 -6.95 -3.45
C ASP A 68 -20.38 -8.21 -4.00
N GLU A 69 -21.70 -8.13 -4.22
CA GLU A 69 -22.52 -9.25 -4.72
C GLU A 69 -22.06 -9.76 -6.09
N ALA A 70 -21.36 -8.94 -6.87
CA ALA A 70 -20.81 -9.37 -8.16
C ALA A 70 -19.51 -10.16 -8.02
N ILE A 71 -18.93 -10.23 -6.81
CA ILE A 71 -17.65 -10.85 -6.53
C ILE A 71 -17.85 -12.11 -5.68
N SER A 72 -17.11 -13.16 -6.01
CA SER A 72 -16.94 -14.33 -5.14
C SER A 72 -15.46 -14.67 -5.04
N ILE A 73 -14.94 -14.77 -3.82
CA ILE A 73 -13.57 -15.19 -3.59
C ILE A 73 -13.52 -16.72 -3.70
N LEU A 74 -12.71 -17.24 -4.64
CA LEU A 74 -12.54 -18.68 -4.84
C LEU A 74 -11.36 -19.20 -4.02
N VAL A 75 -10.28 -18.40 -3.94
CA VAL A 75 -9.05 -18.74 -3.22
C VAL A 75 -8.40 -17.46 -2.67
N GLU A 76 -7.81 -17.56 -1.47
CA GLU A 76 -6.99 -16.53 -0.83
C GLU A 76 -5.61 -17.09 -0.47
N ASN A 77 -4.56 -16.34 -0.74
CA ASN A 77 -3.20 -16.57 -0.24
C ASN A 77 -2.66 -18.00 -0.44
N VAL A 78 -2.89 -18.58 -1.62
CA VAL A 78 -2.45 -19.96 -1.89
C VAL A 78 -1.01 -19.99 -2.37
N GLN A 79 -0.21 -20.77 -1.65
CA GLN A 79 1.17 -21.07 -2.03
C GLN A 79 1.19 -22.04 -3.21
N ILE A 80 1.93 -21.68 -4.25
CA ILE A 80 2.22 -22.56 -5.37
C ILE A 80 3.51 -23.31 -5.07
N GLN A 81 3.43 -24.63 -5.00
CA GLN A 81 4.55 -25.50 -4.67
C GLN A 81 4.93 -26.37 -5.87
N GLU A 82 6.23 -26.42 -6.17
CA GLU A 82 6.81 -27.38 -7.09
C GLU A 82 7.65 -28.36 -6.24
N GLU A 83 7.22 -29.62 -6.18
CA GLU A 83 7.76 -30.63 -5.27
C GLU A 83 7.72 -30.17 -3.79
N LYS A 84 8.87 -29.80 -3.21
CA LYS A 84 9.01 -29.30 -1.82
C LYS A 84 9.36 -27.82 -1.75
N LYS A 85 9.33 -27.11 -2.88
CA LYS A 85 9.76 -25.71 -2.98
C LYS A 85 8.58 -24.81 -3.33
N THR A 86 8.36 -23.78 -2.53
CA THR A 86 7.42 -22.70 -2.89
C THR A 86 8.01 -21.90 -4.05
N VAL A 87 7.32 -21.91 -5.19
CA VAL A 87 7.70 -21.16 -6.39
C VAL A 87 7.03 -19.79 -6.45
N GLY A 88 5.93 -19.62 -5.71
CA GLY A 88 5.24 -18.35 -5.56
C GLY A 88 4.00 -18.47 -4.69
N GLU A 89 3.23 -17.40 -4.65
CA GLU A 89 1.93 -17.32 -3.97
C GLU A 89 0.98 -16.57 -4.89
N LEU A 90 -0.26 -17.03 -5.01
CA LEU A 90 -1.35 -16.25 -5.60
C LEU A 90 -2.08 -15.55 -4.47
N ASP A 91 -2.18 -14.22 -4.54
CA ASP A 91 -2.89 -13.45 -3.51
C ASP A 91 -4.38 -13.82 -3.52
N ALA A 92 -5.02 -13.84 -4.70
CA ALA A 92 -6.39 -14.32 -4.82
C ALA A 92 -6.73 -14.87 -6.21
N ILE A 93 -7.70 -15.79 -6.22
CA ILE A 93 -8.53 -16.06 -7.39
C ILE A 93 -9.96 -15.66 -7.03
N ILE A 94 -10.56 -14.77 -7.82
CA ILE A 94 -11.94 -14.31 -7.64
C ILE A 94 -12.77 -14.59 -8.89
N SER A 95 -14.07 -14.68 -8.74
CA SER A 95 -15.04 -14.56 -9.83
C SER A 95 -15.65 -13.16 -9.75
N TYR A 96 -15.61 -12.40 -10.85
CA TYR A 96 -16.28 -11.11 -10.96
C TYR A 96 -17.24 -11.13 -12.14
N HIS A 97 -18.54 -10.95 -11.89
CA HIS A 97 -19.59 -11.13 -12.91
C HIS A 97 -19.48 -12.48 -13.65
N GLY A 98 -19.13 -13.54 -12.91
CA GLY A 98 -18.94 -14.89 -13.47
C GLY A 98 -17.64 -15.09 -14.26
N LYS A 99 -16.75 -14.09 -14.33
CA LYS A 99 -15.44 -14.21 -14.98
C LYS A 99 -14.34 -14.45 -13.93
N PRO A 100 -13.56 -15.53 -14.07
CA PRO A 100 -12.47 -15.80 -13.15
C PRO A 100 -11.30 -14.84 -13.39
N ILE A 101 -10.76 -14.29 -12.30
CA ILE A 101 -9.67 -13.33 -12.28
C ILE A 101 -8.60 -13.85 -11.32
N HIS A 102 -7.36 -13.92 -11.79
CA HIS A 102 -6.19 -13.92 -10.93
C HIS A 102 -5.93 -12.48 -10.50
N LEU A 103 -6.04 -12.23 -9.20
CA LEU A 103 -5.84 -10.92 -8.59
C LEU A 103 -4.56 -10.90 -7.77
N GLU A 104 -3.65 -9.97 -8.08
CA GLU A 104 -2.54 -9.61 -7.21
C GLU A 104 -2.90 -8.35 -6.41
N ILE A 105 -2.64 -8.34 -5.10
CA ILE A 105 -2.99 -7.25 -4.20
C ILE A 105 -1.73 -6.48 -3.82
N ILE A 106 -1.73 -5.16 -4.03
CA ILE A 106 -0.57 -4.33 -3.76
C ILE A 106 -0.96 -3.09 -2.97
N TYR A 107 -0.21 -2.85 -1.89
CA TYR A 107 -0.26 -1.59 -1.17
C TYR A 107 1.16 -1.10 -0.87
N LYS A 108 1.46 0.13 -1.29
CA LYS A 108 2.80 0.72 -1.15
C LYS A 108 2.78 2.15 -0.62
N PHE A 109 3.93 2.57 -0.10
CA PHE A 109 4.21 3.96 0.23
C PHE A 109 5.42 4.34 -0.61
N TYR A 110 5.30 5.40 -1.40
CA TYR A 110 6.38 5.87 -2.25
C TYR A 110 6.66 7.35 -1.97
N VAL A 111 7.93 7.72 -2.01
CA VAL A 111 8.39 9.11 -1.98
C VAL A 111 8.93 9.46 -3.36
N TYR A 112 8.74 10.71 -3.77
CA TYR A 112 9.21 11.22 -5.06
C TYR A 112 10.64 11.77 -4.96
N ASP A 113 11.55 11.24 -5.75
CA ASP A 113 12.94 11.69 -5.88
C ASP A 113 13.30 11.88 -7.36
N GLU A 114 13.30 13.14 -7.80
CA GLU A 114 13.65 13.55 -9.17
C GLU A 114 15.07 13.13 -9.60
N THR A 115 15.95 12.82 -8.64
CA THR A 115 17.33 12.41 -8.95
C THR A 115 17.44 10.94 -9.36
N VAL A 116 16.36 10.16 -9.22
CA VAL A 116 16.32 8.74 -9.53
C VAL A 116 15.63 8.50 -10.88
N GLY A 117 16.40 8.00 -11.85
CA GLY A 117 15.90 7.68 -13.19
C GLY A 117 15.44 8.90 -13.98
N THR A 118 14.52 8.71 -14.92
CA THR A 118 14.18 9.75 -15.91
C THR A 118 12.68 9.93 -16.17
N SER A 119 11.86 8.99 -15.74
CA SER A 119 10.41 9.03 -15.89
C SER A 119 9.70 9.27 -14.57
N GLU A 120 8.43 9.69 -14.63
CA GLU A 120 7.57 9.84 -13.45
C GLU A 120 7.58 8.58 -12.57
N LEU A 121 7.54 7.39 -13.18
CA LEU A 121 7.54 6.12 -12.46
C LEU A 121 8.89 5.82 -11.78
N ASP A 122 10.01 6.19 -12.41
CA ASP A 122 11.35 5.98 -11.84
C ASP A 122 11.56 6.78 -10.55
N HIS A 123 11.00 8.00 -10.52
CA HIS A 123 11.13 8.92 -9.39
C HIS A 123 10.45 8.40 -8.12
N PHE A 124 9.54 7.42 -8.22
CA PHE A 124 8.87 6.84 -7.06
C PHE A 124 9.65 5.67 -6.46
N ILE A 125 10.29 5.94 -5.33
CA ILE A 125 11.05 4.97 -4.54
C ILE A 125 10.41 4.75 -3.18
N GLY A 126 10.64 3.58 -2.57
CA GLY A 126 10.25 3.38 -1.18
C GLY A 126 10.98 4.37 -0.27
N PRO A 127 10.37 4.83 0.84
CA PRO A 127 11.00 5.78 1.77
C PRO A 127 12.39 5.34 2.25
N ASN A 128 12.59 4.01 2.33
CA ASN A 128 13.84 3.38 2.72
C ASN A 128 14.80 3.08 1.56
N ARG A 129 14.54 3.56 0.33
CA ARG A 129 15.33 3.29 -0.88
C ARG A 129 15.69 1.81 -1.10
N LYS A 130 14.83 0.90 -0.66
CA LYS A 130 15.01 -0.57 -0.71
C LYS A 130 14.12 -1.24 -1.78
N ASP A 131 13.22 -0.48 -2.36
CA ASP A 131 12.33 -0.86 -3.44
C ASP A 131 11.94 0.38 -4.25
N SER A 132 11.48 0.18 -5.48
CA SER A 132 10.90 1.24 -6.32
C SER A 132 9.56 0.82 -6.92
N LEU A 133 8.85 1.79 -7.50
CA LEU A 133 7.63 1.51 -8.26
C LEU A 133 7.95 0.65 -9.49
N VAL A 134 8.97 1.03 -10.27
CA VAL A 134 9.39 0.28 -11.48
C VAL A 134 9.79 -1.16 -11.15
N GLU A 135 10.60 -1.39 -10.11
CA GLU A 135 10.97 -2.75 -9.69
C GLU A 135 9.74 -3.60 -9.32
N LYS A 136 8.73 -2.97 -8.70
CA LYS A 136 7.49 -3.66 -8.34
C LYS A 136 6.65 -3.97 -9.58
N LEU A 137 6.54 -3.04 -10.53
CA LEU A 137 5.85 -3.26 -11.81
C LEU A 137 6.51 -4.36 -12.64
N ASP A 138 7.85 -4.37 -12.72
CA ASP A 138 8.61 -5.42 -13.38
C ASP A 138 8.41 -6.78 -12.72
N LYS A 139 8.39 -6.83 -11.38
CA LYS A 139 8.12 -8.07 -10.64
C LYS A 139 6.69 -8.57 -10.89
N LEU A 140 5.70 -7.69 -10.97
CA LEU A 140 4.33 -8.06 -11.29
C LEU A 140 4.26 -8.67 -12.69
N LYS A 141 4.75 -7.95 -13.69
CA LYS A 141 4.69 -8.34 -15.11
C LYS A 141 5.44 -9.62 -15.41
N ASN A 142 6.65 -9.77 -14.86
CA ASN A 142 7.57 -10.83 -15.27
C ASN A 142 7.57 -12.05 -14.33
N LYS A 143 7.00 -11.93 -13.12
CA LYS A 143 7.04 -13.02 -12.11
C LYS A 143 5.68 -13.35 -11.53
N GLN A 144 4.96 -12.38 -10.97
CA GLN A 144 3.75 -12.65 -10.20
C GLN A 144 2.56 -13.01 -11.10
N LEU A 145 2.24 -12.17 -12.10
CA LEU A 145 1.16 -12.47 -13.04
C LEU A 145 1.48 -13.77 -13.84
N PRO A 146 2.69 -13.98 -14.38
CA PRO A 146 3.00 -15.24 -15.08
C PRO A 146 2.91 -16.51 -14.22
N LEU A 147 2.83 -16.41 -12.88
CA LEU A 147 2.66 -17.56 -11.99
C LEU A 147 1.38 -18.35 -12.30
N LEU A 148 0.36 -17.68 -12.83
CA LEU A 148 -0.90 -18.32 -13.25
C LEU A 148 -0.69 -19.44 -14.28
N TYR A 149 0.30 -19.27 -15.16
CA TYR A 149 0.56 -20.18 -16.28
C TYR A 149 1.63 -21.24 -15.98
N LYS A 150 2.09 -21.34 -14.72
CA LYS A 150 3.06 -22.35 -14.31
C LYS A 150 2.40 -23.72 -14.16
N VAL A 151 3.14 -24.78 -14.50
CA VAL A 151 2.66 -26.17 -14.40
C VAL A 151 2.10 -26.48 -13.00
N PRO A 152 2.76 -26.12 -11.88
CA PRO A 152 2.22 -26.43 -10.56
C PRO A 152 0.91 -25.69 -10.24
N THR A 153 0.70 -24.50 -10.81
CA THR A 153 -0.56 -23.75 -10.66
C THR A 153 -1.73 -24.44 -11.37
N LYS A 154 -1.46 -25.19 -12.44
CA LYS A 154 -2.50 -25.91 -13.19
C LYS A 154 -3.30 -26.88 -12.31
N TYR A 155 -2.64 -27.57 -11.38
CA TYR A 155 -3.31 -28.49 -10.45
C TYR A 155 -4.33 -27.77 -9.56
N LEU A 156 -3.94 -26.62 -9.00
CA LEU A 156 -4.85 -25.76 -8.25
C LEU A 156 -6.06 -25.32 -9.11
N LEU A 157 -5.82 -24.94 -10.36
CA LEU A 157 -6.89 -24.50 -11.26
C LEU A 157 -7.83 -25.66 -11.63
N GLU A 158 -7.31 -26.88 -11.82
CA GLU A 158 -8.11 -28.08 -12.10
C GLU A 158 -9.08 -28.41 -10.95
N ASP A 159 -8.62 -28.32 -9.69
CA ASP A 159 -9.46 -28.50 -8.50
C ASP A 159 -10.60 -27.46 -8.41
N LEU A 160 -10.37 -26.27 -8.96
CA LEU A 160 -11.36 -25.19 -9.05
C LEU A 160 -12.23 -25.26 -10.32
N ASN A 161 -12.03 -26.26 -11.19
CA ASN A 161 -12.64 -26.34 -12.52
C ASN A 161 -12.36 -25.10 -13.41
N LEU A 162 -11.18 -24.50 -13.25
CA LEU A 162 -10.71 -23.34 -13.99
C LEU A 162 -9.61 -23.72 -14.99
N LYS A 163 -9.45 -22.87 -16.00
CA LYS A 163 -8.34 -22.96 -16.97
C LYS A 163 -7.70 -21.59 -17.12
N SER A 164 -6.38 -21.52 -17.03
CA SER A 164 -5.62 -20.27 -17.05
C SER A 164 -5.90 -19.40 -18.28
N GLU A 165 -6.14 -20.00 -19.45
CA GLU A 165 -6.45 -19.30 -20.70
C GLU A 165 -7.78 -18.55 -20.69
N ASN A 166 -8.71 -18.92 -19.79
CA ASN A 166 -10.01 -18.28 -19.65
C ASN A 166 -10.04 -17.25 -18.52
N MET A 167 -8.92 -17.06 -17.82
CA MET A 167 -8.81 -16.17 -16.68
C MET A 167 -8.25 -14.82 -17.10
N LEU A 168 -8.81 -13.77 -16.52
CA LEU A 168 -8.22 -12.44 -16.60
C LEU A 168 -7.16 -12.29 -15.52
N GLN A 169 -6.19 -11.43 -15.76
CA GLN A 169 -5.20 -11.06 -14.76
C GLN A 169 -5.38 -9.59 -14.42
N LYS A 170 -5.56 -9.30 -13.13
CA LYS A 170 -5.72 -7.95 -12.63
C LYS A 170 -4.85 -7.71 -11.41
N VAL A 171 -4.59 -6.45 -11.15
CA VAL A 171 -3.99 -6.00 -9.89
C VAL A 171 -4.98 -5.13 -9.14
N TYR A 172 -4.92 -5.15 -7.81
CA TYR A 172 -5.51 -4.12 -6.97
C TYR A 172 -4.37 -3.33 -6.35
N PHE A 173 -3.86 -2.34 -7.09
CA PHE A 173 -2.68 -1.59 -6.73
C PHE A 173 -3.07 -0.22 -6.18
N LYS A 174 -2.91 -0.08 -4.87
CA LYS A 174 -3.04 1.18 -4.13
C LYS A 174 -1.67 1.65 -3.64
N ALA A 175 -1.47 2.96 -3.60
CA ALA A 175 -0.30 3.52 -2.94
C ALA A 175 -0.58 4.91 -2.37
N GLN A 176 0.15 5.24 -1.31
CA GLN A 176 0.24 6.61 -0.80
C GLN A 176 1.54 7.24 -1.31
N LEU A 177 1.42 8.36 -2.02
CA LEU A 177 2.53 9.10 -2.63
C LEU A 177 2.89 10.31 -1.77
N PHE A 178 4.19 10.52 -1.57
CA PHE A 178 4.73 11.60 -0.75
C PHE A 178 5.69 12.46 -1.56
N MET A 179 5.35 13.73 -1.74
CA MET A 179 6.12 14.68 -2.55
C MET A 179 7.27 15.31 -1.74
N PRO A 180 8.27 15.93 -2.38
CA PRO A 180 9.23 16.76 -1.66
C PRO A 180 8.49 17.93 -0.98
N PHE A 181 8.89 18.29 0.25
CA PHE A 181 8.22 19.34 1.02
C PHE A 181 8.22 20.72 0.34
N ASP A 182 9.30 21.05 -0.35
CA ASP A 182 9.56 22.35 -0.96
C ASP A 182 9.20 22.41 -2.46
N LYS A 183 8.57 21.36 -3.00
CA LYS A 183 8.26 21.27 -4.44
C LYS A 183 6.86 20.75 -4.70
N GLN A 184 6.18 21.42 -5.64
CA GLN A 184 4.95 20.91 -6.22
C GLN A 184 5.28 20.05 -7.43
N ILE A 185 4.89 18.78 -7.39
CA ILE A 185 5.04 17.83 -8.49
C ILE A 185 3.67 17.62 -9.14
N ILE A 186 3.63 17.64 -10.47
CA ILE A 186 2.43 17.32 -11.25
C ILE A 186 2.60 15.92 -11.79
N LEU A 187 1.64 15.05 -11.47
CA LEU A 187 1.58 13.68 -11.99
C LEU A 187 0.77 13.66 -13.29
N ASN A 188 1.30 12.98 -14.30
CA ASN A 188 0.69 12.80 -15.61
C ASN A 188 0.24 11.35 -15.81
N ASP A 189 1.04 10.40 -15.33
CA ASP A 189 0.79 8.96 -15.51
C ASP A 189 0.04 8.35 -14.33
N LEU A 190 0.36 8.80 -13.11
CA LEU A 190 -0.21 8.28 -11.86
C LEU A 190 -1.38 9.14 -11.36
N ASN A 191 -2.25 8.51 -10.57
CA ASN A 191 -3.41 9.18 -9.99
C ASN A 191 -2.97 10.22 -8.92
N PRO A 192 -3.22 11.54 -9.13
CA PRO A 192 -2.86 12.58 -8.16
C PRO A 192 -3.63 12.47 -6.84
N GLU A 193 -4.78 11.78 -6.80
CA GLU A 193 -5.51 11.51 -5.56
C GLU A 193 -4.78 10.54 -4.61
N CYS A 194 -3.73 9.86 -5.10
CA CYS A 194 -2.86 9.05 -4.25
C CYS A 194 -1.86 9.90 -3.43
N ILE A 195 -1.73 11.21 -3.69
CA ILE A 195 -0.85 12.10 -2.93
C ILE A 195 -1.39 12.25 -1.51
N SER A 196 -0.64 11.72 -0.54
CA SER A 196 -1.04 11.63 0.87
C SER A 196 -0.25 12.57 1.78
N GLY A 197 0.74 13.29 1.24
CA GLY A 197 1.56 14.22 1.99
C GLY A 197 2.90 14.49 1.32
N TYR A 198 3.89 14.81 2.15
CA TYR A 198 5.24 15.13 1.72
C TYR A 198 6.29 14.34 2.51
N TYR A 199 7.57 14.50 2.19
CA TYR A 199 8.66 14.03 3.06
C TYR A 199 9.58 15.18 3.46
N LEU A 200 10.17 15.05 4.64
CA LEU A 200 11.08 16.00 5.26
C LEU A 200 12.46 15.36 5.42
N ARG A 201 13.49 16.12 5.06
CA ARG A 201 14.88 15.85 5.39
C ARG A 201 15.23 16.54 6.70
N LYS A 202 16.40 16.20 7.25
CA LYS A 202 16.89 16.76 8.51
C LYS A 202 16.85 18.30 8.55
N ASP A 203 17.23 18.95 7.46
CA ASP A 203 17.31 20.41 7.41
C ASP A 203 15.93 21.08 7.36
N ASP A 204 14.90 20.37 6.87
CA ASP A 204 13.52 20.87 6.83
C ASP A 204 12.89 20.94 8.23
N LEU A 205 13.32 20.06 9.14
CA LEU A 205 12.69 19.90 10.47
C LEU A 205 12.72 21.17 11.31
N LYS A 206 13.72 22.03 11.14
CA LYS A 206 13.80 23.32 11.86
C LYS A 206 12.62 24.23 11.59
N GLN A 207 11.95 24.08 10.43
CA GLN A 207 10.76 24.85 10.10
C GLN A 207 9.53 24.43 10.92
N PHE A 208 9.63 23.33 11.67
CA PHE A 208 8.55 22.72 12.44
C PHE A 208 8.78 22.78 13.96
N GLU A 209 9.61 23.70 14.44
CA GLU A 209 9.92 23.87 15.88
C GLU A 209 8.68 24.10 16.76
N ALA A 210 7.68 24.82 16.24
CA ALA A 210 6.43 25.09 16.93
C ALA A 210 5.38 23.96 16.81
N CYS A 211 5.69 22.89 16.07
CA CYS A 211 4.75 21.81 15.82
C CYS A 211 4.83 20.70 16.87
N SER A 212 3.79 19.86 16.91
CA SER A 212 3.80 18.59 17.62
C SER A 212 3.85 17.42 16.64
N PHE A 213 4.41 16.30 17.08
CA PHE A 213 4.70 15.14 16.26
C PHE A 213 4.09 13.88 16.85
N TYR A 214 3.81 12.90 15.99
CA TYR A 214 3.48 11.54 16.39
C TYR A 214 4.07 10.57 15.38
N PHE A 215 4.68 9.49 15.87
CA PHE A 215 5.33 8.47 15.04
C PHE A 215 4.51 7.18 15.07
N PRO A 216 3.59 6.96 14.12
CA PRO A 216 2.81 5.74 14.05
C PRO A 216 3.70 4.52 13.78
N THR A 217 3.33 3.38 14.38
CA THR A 217 3.86 2.08 13.98
C THR A 217 3.45 1.75 12.54
N LYS A 218 4.18 0.83 11.90
CA LYS A 218 4.00 0.53 10.47
C LYS A 218 2.57 0.18 10.04
N PRO A 219 1.76 -0.60 10.79
CA PRO A 219 0.36 -0.81 10.44
C PRO A 219 -0.47 0.48 10.47
N ASN A 220 -0.18 1.39 11.40
CA ASN A 220 -0.85 2.67 11.55
C ASN A 220 -0.43 3.70 10.48
N TRP A 221 0.55 3.38 9.62
CA TRP A 221 0.85 4.19 8.44
C TRP A 221 -0.32 4.24 7.47
N LEU A 222 -1.30 3.34 7.54
CA LEU A 222 -2.52 3.43 6.73
C LEU A 222 -3.45 4.54 7.17
N GLN A 223 -3.45 4.88 8.46
CA GLN A 223 -4.43 5.80 9.04
C GLN A 223 -4.20 7.24 8.59
N ASP A 224 -5.29 8.00 8.62
CA ASP A 224 -5.23 9.45 8.56
C ASP A 224 -4.83 9.99 9.94
N PRO A 225 -4.07 11.10 9.98
CA PRO A 225 -3.78 11.79 11.23
C PRO A 225 -5.05 12.13 12.02
N HIS A 226 -5.02 11.90 13.33
CA HIS A 226 -6.12 12.26 14.22
C HIS A 226 -5.61 12.77 15.57
N SER A 227 -6.44 13.53 16.29
CA SER A 227 -6.05 14.19 17.54
C SER A 227 -5.82 13.22 18.71
N SER A 228 -6.51 12.07 18.73
CA SER A 228 -6.49 11.07 19.81
C SER A 228 -5.20 10.21 19.89
N VAL A 229 -4.03 10.81 19.79
CA VAL A 229 -2.71 10.18 19.97
C VAL A 229 -1.85 10.97 20.96
N ASN A 230 -0.78 10.34 21.43
CA ASN A 230 0.17 10.99 22.33
C ASN A 230 1.13 11.86 21.51
N TRP A 231 0.72 13.09 21.24
CA TRP A 231 1.53 14.11 20.58
C TRP A 231 2.74 14.47 21.45
N ILE A 232 3.91 14.53 20.83
CA ILE A 232 5.16 14.99 21.45
C ILE A 232 5.59 16.33 20.84
N ASN A 233 6.23 17.20 21.62
CA ASN A 233 6.75 18.46 21.11
C ASN A 233 8.04 18.24 20.31
N TYR A 234 8.52 19.30 19.66
CA TYR A 234 9.75 19.26 18.86
C TYR A 234 10.97 18.78 19.66
N GLU A 235 11.15 19.24 20.89
CA GLU A 235 12.29 18.86 21.76
C GLU A 235 12.36 17.35 21.99
N ILE A 236 11.23 16.70 22.28
CA ILE A 236 11.17 15.25 22.47
C ILE A 236 11.34 14.53 21.12
N ALA A 237 10.74 15.07 20.05
CA ALA A 237 10.83 14.49 18.71
C ALA A 237 12.26 14.46 18.15
N GLN A 238 13.17 15.33 18.63
CA GLN A 238 14.59 15.30 18.29
C GLN A 238 15.23 13.92 18.51
N VAL A 239 14.79 13.17 19.53
CA VAL A 239 15.29 11.81 19.78
C VAL A 239 14.99 10.91 18.58
N SER A 240 13.75 10.93 18.09
CA SER A 240 13.33 10.16 16.93
C SER A 240 14.00 10.64 15.65
N PHE A 241 14.12 11.96 15.44
CA PHE A 241 14.81 12.51 14.27
C PHE A 241 16.28 12.07 14.19
N ASN A 242 16.98 12.12 15.33
CA ASN A 242 18.38 11.68 15.41
C ASN A 242 18.52 10.18 15.20
N GLN A 243 17.58 9.38 15.70
CA GLN A 243 17.56 7.93 15.49
C GLN A 243 17.35 7.56 14.02
N ILE A 244 16.37 8.21 13.35
CA ILE A 244 16.11 8.07 11.91
C ILE A 244 17.39 8.34 11.10
N GLN A 245 18.10 9.43 11.45
CA GLN A 245 19.34 9.80 10.79
C GLN A 245 20.48 8.80 11.04
N SER A 246 20.67 8.35 12.28
CA SER A 246 21.79 7.48 12.66
C SER A 246 21.62 6.05 12.17
N GLU A 247 20.41 5.50 12.26
CA GLU A 247 20.08 4.14 11.84
C GLU A 247 19.72 4.03 10.34
N LYS A 248 19.67 5.16 9.63
CA LYS A 248 19.42 5.25 8.17
C LYS A 248 18.14 4.52 7.74
N TYR A 249 17.03 4.90 8.37
CA TYR A 249 15.71 4.46 7.97
C TYR A 249 14.76 5.66 7.84
N ALA A 250 13.63 5.45 7.17
CA ALA A 250 12.56 6.44 7.06
C ALA A 250 11.35 6.05 7.93
N ALA A 251 10.73 7.05 8.55
CA ALA A 251 9.58 6.89 9.42
C ALA A 251 8.39 7.73 8.94
N CYS A 252 7.17 7.16 8.97
CA CYS A 252 5.97 7.97 8.87
C CYS A 252 5.86 8.84 10.12
N CYS A 253 5.49 10.10 9.94
CA CYS A 253 5.26 11.06 11.00
C CYS A 253 3.94 11.79 10.74
N TRP A 254 3.19 12.05 11.80
CA TRP A 254 2.08 12.99 11.77
C TRP A 254 2.55 14.27 12.42
N ILE A 255 2.20 15.40 11.80
CA ILE A 255 2.54 16.74 12.27
C ILE A 255 1.25 17.45 12.61
N LYS A 256 1.21 18.08 13.78
CA LYS A 256 0.14 19.01 14.18
C LYS A 256 0.75 20.40 14.31
N ASN A 257 0.30 21.32 13.47
CA ASN A 257 0.74 22.72 13.55
C ASN A 257 -0.02 23.50 14.63
N GLU A 258 0.36 24.76 14.84
CA GLU A 258 -0.25 25.65 15.84
C GLU A 258 -1.75 25.90 15.62
N ASN A 259 -2.22 25.79 14.37
CA ASN A 259 -3.63 25.90 14.00
C ASN A 259 -4.41 24.58 14.16
N ASN A 260 -3.82 23.56 14.80
CA ASN A 260 -4.35 22.20 14.92
C ASN A 260 -4.61 21.48 13.59
N LYS A 261 -4.04 21.97 12.47
CA LYS A 261 -4.04 21.24 11.20
C LYS A 261 -3.16 20.01 11.36
N LEU A 262 -3.69 18.86 10.97
CA LEU A 262 -2.96 17.59 10.99
C LEU A 262 -2.47 17.25 9.59
N GLU A 263 -1.20 16.92 9.49
CA GLU A 263 -0.54 16.54 8.25
C GLU A 263 0.19 15.22 8.43
N LYS A 264 0.44 14.54 7.33
CA LYS A 264 1.16 13.27 7.28
C LYS A 264 2.37 13.44 6.40
N CYS A 265 3.52 12.96 6.87
CA CYS A 265 4.73 12.99 6.10
C CYS A 265 5.58 11.75 6.35
N PHE A 266 6.64 11.61 5.56
CA PHE A 266 7.79 10.79 5.93
C PHE A 266 8.94 11.67 6.40
N ILE A 267 9.72 11.20 7.36
CA ILE A 267 11.03 11.76 7.67
C ILE A 267 12.07 10.80 7.11
N VAL A 268 12.98 11.32 6.30
CA VAL A 268 14.02 10.55 5.60
C VAL A 268 15.41 10.98 6.06
N TRP A 269 16.38 10.06 6.00
CA TRP A 269 17.77 10.30 6.45
C TRP A 269 18.71 10.81 5.35
N TRP A 270 18.25 10.77 4.10
CA TRP A 270 19.02 11.03 2.89
C TRP A 270 18.71 12.41 2.32
#